data_AF-A0A1A8DFI5-F1
#
_entry.id   AF-A0A1A8DFI5-F1
#
_cell.length_a   1.000
_cell.length_b   1.000
_cell.length_c   1.000
_cell.angle_alpha   90.00
_cell.angle_beta   90.00
_cell.angle_gamma   90.00
#
_symmetry.space_group_name_H-M   'P 1'
#
loop_
_entity.id
_entity.type
_entity.pdbx_description
1 polymer ?
#
loop_
_entity_poly.entity_id
_entity_poly.type
_entity_poly.pdbx_seq_one_letter_code
_entity_poly.pdbx_strand_id
1 'polypeptide(L)'
;MFPEANVTTNLTTPAPGGGCPPVGIQLEGVIMPPVLIIDVILGLLGNMFALWIFCFKLKAWNPNTLFLFNLVIADFLALVSLPLRIDALLRGHWIFGDGMCRINLFLMFSNRSASIALMTVVAIYRYFKVVHPHHCINRLTKRQAAGVSVVVWLLVVSPRIPMLAYNHIKGSGDRTQCFFF
;
A
#
# COMPACT_ATOMS: atom_id res chain seq x y z
N MET A 1 -17.51 6.54 30.03
CA MET A 1 -17.47 7.99 30.25
C MET A 1 -16.11 8.46 29.76
N PHE A 2 -16.08 9.03 28.55
CA PHE A 2 -14.87 9.56 27.92
C PHE A 2 -14.45 10.83 28.67
N PRO A 3 -13.18 11.02 29.06
CA PRO A 3 -12.68 12.36 29.28
C PRO A 3 -12.16 12.89 27.94
N GLU A 4 -12.77 13.98 27.50
CA GLU A 4 -12.29 14.84 26.43
C GLU A 4 -10.90 15.39 26.79
N ALA A 5 -9.87 14.95 26.08
CA ALA A 5 -8.57 15.62 26.13
C ALA A 5 -8.66 16.85 25.24
N ASN A 6 -9.04 17.95 25.91
CA ASN A 6 -9.20 19.28 25.39
C ASN A 6 -7.95 19.70 24.61
N VAL A 7 -8.12 19.95 23.31
CA VAL A 7 -7.16 20.67 22.47
C VAL A 7 -7.09 22.09 23.01
N THR A 8 -6.14 22.38 23.88
CA THR A 8 -5.83 23.74 24.31
C THR A 8 -4.32 23.93 24.32
N THR A 9 -3.84 24.41 23.18
CA THR A 9 -2.83 25.48 23.07
C THR A 9 -2.27 25.94 24.42
N ASN A 10 -1.04 25.53 24.76
CA ASN A 10 -0.14 26.30 25.63
C ASN A 10 1.31 25.89 25.38
N LEU A 11 1.83 26.43 24.28
CA LEU A 11 3.21 26.26 23.84
C LEU A 11 4.10 27.35 24.49
N THR A 12 4.32 27.33 25.81
CA THR A 12 5.43 28.09 26.45
C THR A 12 5.53 27.80 27.95
N THR A 13 6.37 26.84 28.34
CA THR A 13 7.22 26.92 29.55
C THR A 13 8.21 25.73 29.57
N PRO A 14 9.53 25.95 29.60
CA PRO A 14 10.50 24.86 29.70
C PRO A 14 10.67 24.45 31.16
N ALA A 15 10.32 23.20 31.49
CA ALA A 15 10.69 22.58 32.77
C ALA A 15 12.12 22.01 32.68
N PRO A 16 13.00 22.26 33.68
CA PRO A 16 14.37 21.74 33.66
C PRO A 16 14.38 20.28 34.10
N GLY A 17 14.78 19.37 33.20
CA GLY A 17 15.08 17.96 33.53
C GLY A 17 14.21 16.88 32.87
N GLY A 18 13.32 17.22 31.94
CA GLY A 18 12.51 16.23 31.20
C GLY A 18 13.01 16.05 29.77
N GLY A 19 13.28 14.81 29.36
CA GLY A 19 13.57 14.50 27.95
C GLY A 19 12.52 15.10 27.02
N CYS A 20 12.94 15.58 25.86
CA CYS A 20 12.03 16.16 24.86
C CYS A 20 10.86 15.18 24.61
N PRO A 21 9.58 15.61 24.72
CA PRO A 21 8.51 14.82 24.16
C PRO A 21 8.82 14.64 22.67
N PRO A 22 8.70 13.42 22.11
CA PRO A 22 9.02 13.20 20.71
C PRO A 22 7.97 13.93 19.85
N VAL A 23 8.27 15.19 19.51
CA VAL A 23 7.43 16.06 18.67
C VAL A 23 7.11 15.35 17.33
N GLY A 24 8.03 14.52 16.85
CA GLY A 24 7.82 13.67 15.67
C GLY A 24 6.67 12.66 15.79
N ILE A 25 6.49 12.02 16.95
CA ILE A 25 5.46 10.97 17.13
C ILE A 25 4.05 11.57 17.17
N GLN A 26 3.90 12.76 17.75
CA GLN A 26 2.60 13.46 17.80
C GLN A 26 2.19 14.00 16.43
N LEU A 27 3.17 14.46 15.64
CA LEU A 27 2.92 14.97 14.30
C LEU A 27 2.51 13.84 13.33
N GLU A 28 3.16 12.68 13.43
CA GLU A 28 2.80 11.50 12.63
C GLU A 28 1.36 11.01 12.91
N GLY A 29 0.93 11.00 14.18
CA GLY A 29 -0.43 10.61 14.56
C GLY A 29 -1.54 11.55 14.06
N VAL A 30 -1.23 12.83 13.84
CA VAL A 30 -2.18 13.84 13.34
C VAL A 30 -2.18 13.90 11.81
N ILE A 31 -1.02 13.71 11.16
CA ILE A 31 -0.90 13.83 9.70
C ILE A 31 -1.26 12.53 8.99
N MET A 32 -0.93 11.36 9.53
CA MET A 32 -1.18 10.09 8.83
C MET A 32 -2.68 9.84 8.56
N PRO A 33 -3.61 9.97 9.51
CA PRO A 33 -5.02 9.68 9.25
C PRO A 33 -5.65 10.49 8.10
N PRO A 34 -5.54 11.83 8.03
CA PRO A 34 -6.12 12.60 6.92
C PRO A 34 -5.46 12.29 5.58
N VAL A 35 -4.15 12.05 5.54
CA VAL A 35 -3.44 11.64 4.31
C VAL A 35 -3.98 10.30 3.81
N LEU A 36 -4.10 9.30 4.70
CA LEU A 36 -4.62 7.98 4.35
C LEU A 36 -6.07 8.05 3.85
N ILE A 37 -6.91 8.93 4.42
CA ILE A 37 -8.28 9.15 3.94
C ILE A 37 -8.28 9.72 2.52
N ILE A 38 -7.43 10.72 2.25
CA ILE A 38 -7.30 11.32 0.92
C ILE A 38 -6.80 10.28 -0.09
N ASP A 39 -5.78 9.49 0.27
CA ASP A 39 -5.27 8.39 -0.55
C ASP A 39 -6.35 7.34 -0.85
N VAL A 40 -7.20 7.02 0.12
CA VAL A 40 -8.33 6.09 -0.10
C VAL A 40 -9.31 6.67 -1.11
N ILE A 41 -9.68 7.95 -1.00
CA ILE A 41 -10.63 8.60 -1.91
C ILE A 41 -10.04 8.69 -3.32
N LEU A 42 -8.84 9.29 -3.46
CA LEU A 42 -8.18 9.46 -4.75
C LEU A 42 -7.83 8.12 -5.38
N GLY A 43 -7.34 7.19 -4.57
CA GLY A 43 -7.00 5.83 -4.98
C GLY A 43 -8.22 5.06 -5.46
N LEU A 44 -9.35 5.09 -4.74
CA LEU A 44 -10.57 4.40 -5.17
C LEU A 44 -11.10 4.99 -6.47
N LEU A 45 -11.18 6.33 -6.57
CA LEU A 45 -11.65 6.99 -7.79
C LEU A 45 -10.74 6.69 -8.98
N GLY A 46 -9.42 6.80 -8.81
CA GLY A 46 -8.43 6.54 -9.85
C GLY A 46 -8.41 5.08 -10.30
N ASN A 47 -8.37 4.14 -9.35
CA ASN A 47 -8.36 2.70 -9.66
C ASN A 47 -9.70 2.23 -10.24
N MET A 48 -10.84 2.78 -9.79
CA MET A 48 -12.16 2.48 -10.36
C MET A 48 -12.27 2.98 -11.79
N PHE A 49 -11.78 4.18 -12.06
CA PHE A 49 -11.71 4.70 -13.41
C PHE A 49 -10.79 3.86 -14.32
N ALA A 50 -9.63 3.44 -13.82
CA ALA A 50 -8.73 2.55 -14.54
C ALA A 50 -9.36 1.19 -14.84
N LEU A 51 -10.03 0.58 -13.86
CA LEU A 51 -10.75 -0.68 -14.02
C LEU A 51 -11.90 -0.55 -15.03
N TRP A 52 -12.64 0.57 -14.97
CA TRP A 52 -13.68 0.88 -15.95
C TRP A 52 -13.11 0.96 -17.37
N ILE A 53 -11.98 1.63 -17.57
CA ILE A 53 -11.30 1.70 -18.87
C ILE A 53 -10.87 0.30 -19.34
N PHE A 54 -10.28 -0.51 -18.45
CA PHE A 54 -9.83 -1.85 -18.82
C PHE A 54 -11.00 -2.79 -19.18
N CYS A 55 -12.12 -2.72 -18.46
CA CYS A 55 -13.28 -3.56 -18.72
C CYS A 55 -14.09 -3.12 -19.95
N PHE A 56 -14.29 -1.81 -20.15
CA PHE A 56 -15.23 -1.30 -21.16
C PHE A 56 -14.58 -0.68 -22.40
N LYS A 57 -13.36 -0.15 -22.29
CA LYS A 57 -12.69 0.54 -23.42
C LYS A 57 -11.59 -0.31 -24.06
N LEU A 58 -11.04 -1.29 -23.35
CA LEU A 58 -9.93 -2.07 -23.87
C LEU A 58 -10.40 -3.25 -24.73
N LYS A 59 -10.50 -3.02 -26.04
CA LYS A 59 -10.93 -4.03 -27.01
C LYS A 59 -9.85 -5.10 -27.33
N ALA A 60 -8.59 -4.86 -26.98
CA ALA A 60 -7.48 -5.78 -27.19
C ALA A 60 -6.59 -5.90 -25.94
N TRP A 61 -6.50 -7.12 -25.40
CA TRP A 61 -5.67 -7.44 -24.25
C TRP A 61 -4.22 -7.67 -24.69
N ASN A 62 -3.37 -6.69 -24.41
CA ASN A 62 -1.92 -6.77 -24.61
C ASN A 62 -1.22 -7.27 -23.32
N PRO A 63 0.02 -7.75 -23.42
CA PRO A 63 0.89 -8.01 -22.27
C PRO A 63 0.82 -6.94 -21.18
N ASN A 64 1.08 -5.68 -21.54
CA ASN A 64 1.04 -4.54 -20.61
C ASN A 64 -0.29 -4.33 -19.92
N THR A 65 -1.39 -4.54 -20.62
CA THR A 65 -2.70 -4.30 -20.02
C THR A 65 -3.06 -5.40 -19.03
N LEU A 66 -2.55 -6.63 -19.22
CA LEU A 66 -2.69 -7.69 -18.23
C LEU A 66 -1.92 -7.37 -16.94
N PHE A 67 -0.69 -6.86 -17.08
CA PHE A 67 0.12 -6.38 -15.97
C PHE A 67 -0.56 -5.27 -15.18
N LEU A 68 -1.05 -4.25 -15.89
CA LEU A 68 -1.77 -3.13 -15.30
C LEU A 68 -3.09 -3.58 -14.66
N PHE A 69 -3.76 -4.59 -15.21
CA PHE A 69 -4.99 -5.12 -14.63
C PHE A 69 -4.73 -5.84 -13.29
N ASN A 70 -3.70 -6.70 -13.23
CA ASN A 70 -3.30 -7.37 -11.99
C ASN A 70 -2.86 -6.35 -10.92
N LEU A 71 -2.22 -5.24 -11.37
CA LEU A 71 -1.88 -4.13 -10.49
C LEU A 71 -3.10 -3.44 -9.90
N VAL A 72 -4.06 -3.04 -10.74
CA VAL A 72 -5.28 -2.35 -10.29
C VAL A 72 -6.04 -3.21 -9.28
N ILE A 73 -6.09 -4.54 -9.48
CA ILE A 73 -6.66 -5.45 -8.49
C ILE A 73 -5.88 -5.38 -7.16
N ALA A 74 -4.55 -5.46 -7.20
CA ALA A 74 -3.72 -5.36 -6.00
C ALA A 74 -3.85 -3.99 -5.29
N ASP A 75 -3.92 -2.89 -6.04
CA ASP A 75 -4.20 -1.54 -5.53
C ASP A 75 -5.56 -1.48 -4.83
N PHE A 76 -6.60 -2.07 -5.44
CA PHE A 76 -7.92 -2.16 -4.81
C PHE A 76 -7.87 -2.91 -3.48
N LEU A 77 -7.20 -4.06 -3.43
CA LEU A 77 -7.04 -4.82 -2.20
C LEU A 77 -6.30 -4.00 -1.13
N ALA A 78 -5.25 -3.27 -1.52
CA ALA A 78 -4.52 -2.39 -0.62
C ALA A 78 -5.39 -1.21 -0.12
N LEU A 79 -6.16 -0.57 -1.00
CA LEU A 79 -7.10 0.52 -0.67
C LEU A 79 -8.22 0.08 0.28
N VAL A 80 -8.70 -1.16 0.16
CA VAL A 80 -9.66 -1.74 1.11
C VAL A 80 -9.01 -2.06 2.46
N SER A 81 -7.71 -2.33 2.48
CA SER A 81 -6.96 -2.59 3.72
C SER A 81 -6.59 -1.31 4.50
N LEU A 82 -6.53 -0.16 3.83
CA LEU A 82 -6.26 1.15 4.43
C LEU A 82 -7.29 1.61 5.50
N PRO A 83 -8.62 1.49 5.31
CA PRO A 83 -9.59 1.85 6.34
C PRO A 83 -9.48 1.02 7.61
N LEU A 84 -9.06 -0.25 7.52
CA LEU A 84 -8.78 -1.07 8.71
C LEU A 84 -7.65 -0.46 9.56
N ARG A 85 -6.66 0.14 8.90
CA ARG A 85 -5.56 0.85 9.56
C ARG A 85 -6.02 2.16 10.17
N ILE A 86 -6.89 2.90 9.49
CA ILE A 86 -7.46 4.15 10.00
C ILE A 86 -8.31 3.85 11.25
N ASP A 87 -9.16 2.83 11.22
CA ASP A 87 -9.94 2.41 12.40
C ASP A 87 -9.02 2.01 13.57
N ALA A 88 -7.95 1.26 13.31
CA ALA A 88 -6.97 0.90 14.33
C ALA A 88 -6.22 2.12 14.91
N LEU A 89 -5.92 3.14 14.09
CA LEU A 89 -5.33 4.40 14.53
C LEU A 89 -6.31 5.22 15.39
N LEU A 90 -7.58 5.29 14.98
CA LEU A 90 -8.63 6.01 15.71
C LEU A 90 -8.95 5.37 17.07
N ARG A 91 -8.94 4.04 17.14
CA ARG A 91 -9.16 3.29 18.39
C ARG A 91 -7.91 3.21 19.27
N GLY A 92 -6.72 3.36 18.68
CA GLY A 92 -5.44 3.19 19.36
C GLY A 92 -5.05 1.73 19.65
N HIS A 93 -5.88 0.76 19.23
CA HIS A 93 -5.63 -0.68 19.36
C HIS A 93 -6.19 -1.46 18.15
N TRP A 94 -5.61 -2.63 17.88
CA TRP A 94 -5.88 -3.49 16.73
C TRP A 94 -6.76 -4.68 17.13
N ILE A 95 -8.00 -4.71 16.63
CA ILE A 95 -9.01 -5.72 16.98
C ILE A 95 -9.11 -6.89 15.99
N PHE A 96 -8.54 -6.76 14.79
CA PHE A 96 -8.73 -7.73 13.70
C PHE A 96 -7.84 -8.99 13.82
N GLY A 97 -7.10 -9.12 14.92
CA GLY A 97 -6.19 -10.24 15.17
C GLY A 97 -4.91 -10.23 14.34
N ASP A 98 -4.01 -11.17 14.63
CA ASP A 98 -2.66 -11.24 14.06
C ASP A 98 -2.66 -11.55 12.55
N GLY A 99 -3.56 -12.43 12.11
CA GLY A 99 -3.69 -12.78 10.69
C GLY A 99 -3.99 -11.55 9.82
N MET A 100 -4.94 -10.70 10.23
CA MET A 100 -5.28 -9.50 9.46
C MET A 100 -4.14 -8.46 9.48
N CYS A 101 -3.40 -8.37 10.59
CA CYS A 101 -2.22 -7.50 10.68
C CYS A 101 -1.15 -7.92 9.65
N ARG A 102 -0.80 -9.21 9.62
CA ARG A 102 0.16 -9.76 8.64
C ARG A 102 -0.30 -9.55 7.20
N ILE A 103 -1.57 -9.81 6.91
CA ILE A 103 -2.16 -9.61 5.57
C ILE A 103 -2.09 -8.13 5.19
N ASN A 104 -2.44 -7.21 6.08
CA ASN A 104 -2.39 -5.77 5.82
C ASN A 104 -0.96 -5.29 5.48
N LEU A 105 0.03 -5.69 6.28
CA LEU A 105 1.44 -5.38 6.04
C LEU A 105 1.90 -5.96 4.70
N PHE A 106 1.59 -7.23 4.46
CA PHE A 106 1.96 -7.90 3.22
C PHE A 106 1.36 -7.22 1.99
N LEU A 107 0.07 -6.87 2.02
CA LEU A 107 -0.62 -6.18 0.92
C LEU A 107 0.01 -4.81 0.68
N MET A 108 0.28 -4.02 1.72
CA MET A 108 0.85 -2.68 1.57
C MET A 108 2.26 -2.70 0.96
N PHE A 109 3.15 -3.56 1.47
CA PHE A 109 4.50 -3.69 0.93
C PHE A 109 4.52 -4.28 -0.48
N SER A 110 3.69 -5.31 -0.72
CA SER A 110 3.59 -5.94 -2.04
C SER A 110 3.03 -4.97 -3.08
N ASN A 111 2.01 -4.20 -2.72
CA ASN A 111 1.42 -3.18 -3.58
C ASN A 111 2.46 -2.12 -3.99
N ARG A 112 3.17 -1.52 -3.03
CA ARG A 112 4.20 -0.51 -3.31
C ARG A 112 5.27 -1.04 -4.26
N SER A 113 5.76 -2.26 -4.01
CA SER A 113 6.78 -2.90 -4.85
C SER A 113 6.26 -3.31 -6.22
N ALA A 114 5.01 -3.80 -6.31
CA ALA A 114 4.37 -4.13 -7.58
C ALA A 114 4.18 -2.88 -8.45
N SER A 115 3.70 -1.77 -7.88
CA SER A 115 3.52 -0.50 -8.62
C SER A 115 4.85 -0.01 -9.20
N ILE A 116 5.93 -0.04 -8.43
CA ILE A 116 7.27 0.35 -8.93
C ILE A 116 7.70 -0.57 -10.07
N ALA A 117 7.69 -1.89 -9.87
CA ALA A 117 8.14 -2.85 -10.87
C ALA A 117 7.34 -2.74 -12.18
N LEU A 118 6.04 -2.53 -12.08
CA LEU A 118 5.16 -2.46 -13.25
C LEU A 118 5.30 -1.13 -13.98
N MET A 119 5.49 -0.01 -13.27
CA MET A 119 5.87 1.25 -13.90
C MET A 119 7.18 1.13 -14.67
N THR A 120 8.17 0.41 -14.11
CA THR A 120 9.43 0.12 -14.81
C THR A 120 9.20 -0.73 -16.07
N VAL A 121 8.42 -1.81 -15.98
CA VAL A 121 8.09 -2.66 -17.15
C VAL A 121 7.37 -1.87 -18.23
N VAL A 122 6.39 -1.03 -17.86
CA VAL A 122 5.66 -0.18 -18.80
C VAL A 122 6.59 0.83 -19.47
N ALA A 123 7.50 1.45 -18.71
CA ALA A 123 8.49 2.38 -19.24
C ALA A 123 9.43 1.67 -20.24
N ILE A 124 9.95 0.50 -19.88
CA ILE A 124 10.79 -0.32 -20.75
C ILE A 124 10.03 -0.69 -22.03
N TYR A 125 8.79 -1.17 -21.91
CA TYR A 125 8.00 -1.52 -23.08
C TYR A 125 7.76 -0.32 -24.01
N ARG A 126 7.40 0.84 -23.44
CA ARG A 126 7.20 2.07 -24.22
C ARG A 126 8.49 2.49 -24.92
N TYR A 127 9.62 2.40 -24.22
CA TYR A 127 10.93 2.66 -24.79
C TYR A 127 11.23 1.75 -25.98
N PHE A 128 11.10 0.43 -25.82
CA PHE A 128 11.33 -0.52 -26.92
C PHE A 128 10.35 -0.34 -28.08
N LYS A 129 9.08 -0.02 -27.80
CA LYS A 129 8.08 0.23 -28.84
C LYS A 129 8.43 1.46 -29.70
N VAL A 130 9.00 2.50 -29.09
CA VAL A 130 9.36 3.74 -29.78
C VAL A 130 10.71 3.62 -30.48
N VAL A 131 11.74 3.09 -29.81
CA VAL A 131 13.12 3.08 -30.31
C VAL A 131 13.40 1.86 -31.20
N HIS A 132 12.79 0.71 -30.91
CA HIS A 132 13.05 -0.55 -31.61
C HIS A 132 11.74 -1.28 -31.99
N PRO A 133 10.99 -0.78 -32.98
CA PRO A 133 9.67 -1.32 -33.36
C PRO A 133 9.68 -2.79 -33.79
N HIS A 134 10.82 -3.32 -34.25
CA HIS A 134 11.00 -4.73 -34.65
C HIS A 134 11.48 -5.66 -33.50
N HIS A 135 11.63 -5.16 -32.29
CA HIS A 135 12.17 -5.95 -31.18
C HIS A 135 11.18 -7.01 -30.68
N CYS A 136 11.68 -8.15 -30.19
CA CYS A 136 10.86 -9.27 -29.71
C CYS A 136 9.91 -8.89 -28.56
N ILE A 137 10.22 -7.84 -27.79
CA ILE A 137 9.34 -7.27 -26.75
C ILE A 137 8.00 -6.79 -27.34
N ASN A 138 7.98 -6.29 -28.58
CA ASN A 138 6.74 -5.88 -29.25
C ASN A 138 5.91 -7.09 -29.75
N ARG A 139 6.51 -8.29 -29.82
CA ARG A 139 5.85 -9.58 -30.12
C ARG A 139 5.55 -10.41 -28.87
N LEU A 140 5.72 -9.87 -27.66
CA LEU A 140 5.43 -10.60 -26.43
C LEU A 140 4.00 -11.15 -26.46
N THR A 141 3.88 -12.46 -26.32
CA THR A 141 2.59 -13.13 -26.25
C THR A 141 1.98 -12.97 -24.86
N LYS A 142 0.65 -13.10 -24.75
CA LYS A 142 -0.08 -13.04 -23.47
C LYS A 142 0.49 -14.02 -22.41
N ARG A 143 0.95 -15.20 -22.85
CA ARG A 143 1.54 -16.22 -21.97
C ARG A 143 2.90 -15.78 -21.40
N GLN A 144 3.75 -15.18 -22.22
CA GLN A 144 5.04 -14.65 -21.76
C GLN A 144 4.85 -13.45 -20.82
N ALA A 145 3.84 -12.61 -21.08
CA ALA A 145 3.45 -11.53 -20.18
C ALA A 145 3.00 -12.07 -18.82
N ALA A 146 2.13 -13.07 -18.81
CA ALA A 146 1.71 -13.73 -17.57
C ALA A 146 2.91 -14.32 -16.82
N GLY A 147 3.84 -14.98 -17.53
CA GLY A 147 5.08 -15.51 -16.94
C GLY A 147 5.92 -14.42 -16.28
N VAL A 148 6.16 -13.29 -16.96
CA VAL A 148 6.88 -12.16 -16.38
C VAL A 148 6.12 -11.56 -15.19
N SER A 149 4.78 -11.57 -15.19
CA SER A 149 3.99 -11.11 -14.04
C SER A 149 4.22 -12.01 -12.83
N VAL A 150 4.18 -13.32 -13.02
CA VAL A 150 4.48 -14.29 -11.98
C VAL A 150 5.91 -14.09 -11.45
N VAL A 151 6.90 -13.90 -12.34
CA VAL A 151 8.29 -13.64 -11.92
C VAL A 151 8.39 -12.35 -11.10
N VAL A 152 7.77 -11.25 -11.54
CA VAL A 152 7.74 -9.99 -10.78
C VAL A 152 7.10 -10.20 -9.41
N TRP A 153 5.98 -10.91 -9.33
CA TRP A 153 5.34 -11.25 -8.07
C TRP A 153 6.25 -12.07 -7.16
N LEU A 154 6.92 -13.10 -7.68
CA LEU A 154 7.88 -13.90 -6.90
C LEU A 154 9.05 -13.07 -6.39
N LEU A 155 9.59 -12.16 -7.20
CA LEU A 155 10.68 -11.25 -6.81
C LEU A 155 10.23 -10.27 -5.73
N VAL A 156 9.00 -9.77 -5.81
CA VAL A 156 8.44 -8.83 -4.82
C VAL A 156 8.07 -9.53 -3.52
N VAL A 157 7.50 -10.74 -3.61
CA VAL A 157 7.00 -11.50 -2.46
C VAL A 157 8.13 -12.20 -1.71
N SER A 158 9.13 -12.77 -2.39
CA SER A 158 10.18 -13.56 -1.73
C SER A 158 10.91 -12.85 -0.57
N PRO A 159 11.34 -11.57 -0.66
CA PRO A 159 11.96 -10.89 0.47
C PRO A 159 10.95 -10.50 1.57
N ARG A 160 9.64 -10.61 1.32
CA ARG A 160 8.55 -10.25 2.24
C ARG A 160 7.93 -11.46 2.94
N ILE A 161 8.22 -12.69 2.51
CA ILE A 161 7.78 -13.92 3.21
C ILE A 161 8.16 -13.93 4.69
N PRO A 162 9.37 -13.50 5.12
CA PRO A 162 9.71 -13.45 6.54
C PRO A 162 8.76 -12.56 7.34
N MET A 163 8.25 -11.49 6.73
CA MET A 163 7.27 -10.56 7.32
C MET A 163 5.91 -11.22 7.59
N LEU A 164 5.54 -12.28 6.86
CA LEU A 164 4.36 -13.11 7.21
C LEU A 164 4.66 -14.14 8.30
N ALA A 165 5.92 -14.53 8.49
CA ALA A 165 6.30 -15.57 9.45
C ALA A 165 6.35 -15.03 10.87
N TYR A 166 6.80 -13.78 11.05
CA TYR A 166 6.90 -13.15 12.37
C TYR A 166 5.57 -12.53 12.82
N ASN A 167 5.30 -12.63 14.12
CA ASN A 167 4.18 -11.93 14.75
C ASN A 167 4.50 -10.44 14.81
N HIS A 168 3.68 -9.62 14.14
CA HIS A 168 3.80 -8.17 14.14
C HIS A 168 2.89 -7.50 15.18
N ILE A 169 2.12 -8.27 15.94
CA ILE A 169 1.36 -7.76 17.07
C ILE A 169 2.29 -7.57 18.27
N LYS A 170 2.41 -6.32 18.73
CA LYS A 170 3.01 -5.96 20.02
C LYS A 170 1.92 -5.40 20.93
N GLY A 171 1.72 -6.01 22.10
CA GLY A 171 0.75 -5.56 23.09
C GLY A 171 0.43 -6.62 24.15
N SER A 172 0.02 -6.18 25.35
CA SER A 172 -0.43 -7.03 26.45
C SER A 172 -1.88 -6.65 26.80
N GLY A 173 -2.81 -7.60 26.72
CA GLY A 173 -4.24 -7.36 26.98
C GLY A 173 -4.96 -6.56 25.88
N ASP A 174 -5.78 -5.58 26.26
CA ASP A 174 -6.65 -4.77 25.36
C ASP A 174 -5.90 -3.76 24.45
N ARG A 175 -4.58 -3.61 24.60
CA ARG A 175 -3.75 -2.66 23.82
C ARG A 175 -2.82 -3.39 22.85
N THR A 176 -3.41 -4.14 21.93
CA THR A 176 -2.70 -4.76 20.80
C THR A 176 -2.43 -3.72 19.72
N GLN A 177 -1.20 -3.60 19.23
CA GLN A 177 -0.87 -2.74 18.09
C GLN A 177 -0.20 -3.55 16.99
N CYS A 178 -0.61 -3.31 15.75
CA CYS A 178 0.00 -3.91 14.57
C CYS A 178 1.25 -3.08 14.21
N PHE A 179 2.42 -3.57 14.61
CA PHE A 179 3.68 -2.86 14.48
C PHE A 179 4.32 -3.17 13.12
N PHE A 180 4.56 -2.13 12.32
CA PHE A 180 5.23 -2.24 11.02
C PHE A 180 6.76 -2.53 11.14
N PHE A 181 7.31 -2.63 12.37
CA PHE A 181 8.74 -2.81 12.65
C PHE A 181 9.06 -3.69 13.89
#